data_AF-A0A8K0M296-F1
#
_entry.id   AF-A0A8K0M296-F1
#
_cell.length_a   1.000
_cell.length_b   1.000
_cell.length_c   1.000
_cell.angle_alpha   90.00
_cell.angle_beta   90.00
_cell.angle_gamma   90.00
#
_symmetry.space_group_name_H-M   'P 1'
#
loop_
_entity.id
_entity.type
_entity.pdbx_description
1 polymer ?
#
loop_
_entity_poly.entity_id
_entity_poly.type
_entity_poly.pdbx_seq_one_letter_code
_entity_poly.pdbx_strand_id
1 'polypeptide(L)'
;MTKNKVPVQGVTLAMVGDVVDATGPRRFTRGIMKSMGESFHVKMEDFHILLEPKLVGDVLVVPGYLWAAAANSYRGVLDTAPPPSLSHHYAGSWKNDKGGGTAEG
;
A
#
# COMPACT_ATOMS: atom_id res chain seq x y z
N MET A 1 4.90 25.50 -10.81
CA MET A 1 4.13 26.64 -11.35
C MET A 1 2.79 26.11 -11.86
N THR A 2 1.68 26.66 -11.37
CA THR A 2 0.32 26.20 -11.66
C THR A 2 -0.06 26.46 -13.12
N LYS A 3 -0.31 25.38 -13.87
CA LYS A 3 -0.64 25.40 -15.31
C LYS A 3 -1.86 26.26 -15.66
N ASN A 4 -2.74 26.52 -14.69
CA ASN A 4 -4.06 27.13 -14.92
C ASN A 4 -4.31 28.47 -14.19
N LYS A 5 -3.34 29.01 -13.41
CA LYS A 5 -3.42 30.33 -12.74
C LYS A 5 -4.78 30.72 -12.09
N VAL A 6 -5.51 29.77 -11.51
CA VAL A 6 -6.77 30.03 -10.79
C VAL A 6 -6.58 29.97 -9.27
N PRO A 7 -7.34 30.76 -8.48
CA PRO A 7 -7.41 30.60 -7.03
C PRO A 7 -7.99 29.23 -6.66
N VAL A 8 -7.67 28.71 -5.46
CA VAL A 8 -8.06 27.35 -5.02
C VAL A 8 -9.57 27.12 -5.11
N GLN A 9 -10.38 28.15 -4.84
CA GLN A 9 -11.84 28.09 -4.96
C GLN A 9 -12.33 27.86 -6.41
N GLY A 10 -11.52 28.19 -7.41
CA GLY A 10 -11.83 28.05 -8.84
C GLY A 10 -11.27 26.78 -9.48
N VAL A 11 -10.72 25.85 -8.70
CA VAL A 11 -10.18 24.60 -9.20
C VAL A 11 -11.31 23.61 -9.48
N THR A 12 -11.49 23.24 -10.75
CA THR A 12 -12.48 22.21 -11.17
C THR A 12 -11.80 20.87 -11.44
N LEU A 13 -12.53 19.75 -11.36
CA LEU A 13 -11.97 18.40 -11.57
C LEU A 13 -11.22 18.25 -12.90
N ALA A 14 -11.73 18.86 -13.98
CA ALA A 14 -11.09 18.85 -15.30
C ALA A 14 -9.71 19.54 -15.31
N MET A 15 -9.44 20.43 -14.35
CA MET A 15 -8.18 21.18 -14.23
C MET A 15 -7.13 20.45 -13.38
N VAL A 16 -7.54 19.46 -12.59
CA VAL A 16 -6.68 18.70 -11.67
C VAL A 16 -5.96 17.54 -12.38
N GLY A 17 -6.37 17.21 -13.61
CA GLY A 17 -5.90 16.02 -14.31
C GLY A 17 -6.47 14.75 -13.67
N ASP A 18 -5.84 13.61 -13.90
CA ASP A 18 -6.27 12.35 -13.30
C ASP A 18 -6.18 12.46 -11.77
N VAL A 19 -7.33 12.54 -11.09
CA VAL A 19 -7.45 12.78 -9.64
C VAL A 19 -6.65 11.73 -8.83
N VAL A 20 -6.41 10.56 -9.44
CA VAL A 20 -5.54 9.48 -8.93
C VAL A 20 -4.12 9.97 -8.60
N ASP A 21 -3.60 10.94 -9.36
CA ASP A 21 -2.29 11.52 -9.10
C ASP A 21 -2.31 12.65 -8.07
N ALA A 22 -3.47 13.26 -7.83
CA ALA A 22 -3.64 14.39 -6.93
C ALA A 22 -4.04 14.01 -5.49
N THR A 23 -4.84 12.98 -5.30
CA THR A 23 -5.31 12.52 -3.98
C THR A 23 -5.41 10.99 -3.85
N GLY A 24 -5.06 10.24 -4.90
CA GLY A 24 -5.18 8.79 -4.91
C GLY A 24 -4.04 8.03 -4.20
N PRO A 25 -4.18 6.70 -4.04
CA PRO A 25 -3.18 5.83 -3.41
C PRO A 25 -1.77 6.01 -3.97
N ARG A 26 -1.65 6.28 -5.28
CA ARG A 26 -0.37 6.53 -5.95
C ARG A 26 0.34 7.80 -5.46
N ARG A 27 -0.40 8.85 -5.07
CA ARG A 27 0.23 10.07 -4.53
C ARG A 27 0.81 9.83 -3.15
N PHE A 28 0.10 9.08 -2.30
CA PHE A 28 0.59 8.69 -0.99
C PHE A 28 1.89 7.89 -1.10
N THR A 29 1.92 6.84 -1.92
CA THR A 29 3.14 6.05 -2.16
C THR A 29 4.29 6.91 -2.67
N ARG A 30 4.06 7.77 -3.68
CA ARG A 30 5.11 8.67 -4.20
C ARG A 30 5.61 9.68 -3.17
N GLY A 31 4.74 10.19 -2.30
CA GLY A 31 5.11 11.10 -1.22
C GLY A 31 6.05 10.46 -0.21
N ILE A 32 5.69 9.27 0.28
CA ILE A 32 6.55 8.48 1.18
C ILE A 32 7.89 8.20 0.51
N MET A 33 7.88 7.70 -0.72
CA MET A 33 9.08 7.31 -1.43
C MET A 33 10.01 8.48 -1.73
N LYS A 34 9.45 9.66 -2.03
CA LYS A 34 10.22 10.89 -2.15
C LYS A 34 10.91 11.26 -0.83
N SER A 35 10.18 11.27 0.28
CA SER A 35 10.73 11.59 1.61
C SER A 35 11.82 10.60 2.04
N MET A 36 11.60 9.30 1.79
CA MET A 36 12.60 8.27 2.05
C MET A 36 13.83 8.43 1.16
N GLY A 37 13.67 8.78 -0.12
CA GLY A 37 14.80 9.02 -1.02
C GLY A 37 15.63 10.23 -0.62
N GLU A 38 14.99 11.31 -0.15
CA GLU A 38 15.68 12.50 0.37
C GLU A 38 16.43 12.22 1.68
N SER A 39 15.92 11.32 2.54
CA SER A 39 16.50 11.06 3.86
C SER A 39 17.53 9.91 3.87
N PHE A 40 17.29 8.88 3.06
CA PHE A 40 18.01 7.60 3.12
C PHE A 40 18.61 7.17 1.77
N HIS A 41 18.53 8.02 0.74
CA HIS A 41 19.11 7.77 -0.59
C HIS A 41 18.56 6.52 -1.30
N VAL A 42 17.32 6.14 -1.01
CA VAL A 42 16.62 5.02 -1.68
C VAL A 42 15.73 5.48 -2.82
N LYS A 43 15.47 4.61 -3.79
CA LYS A 43 14.59 4.82 -4.94
C LYS A 43 13.52 3.74 -5.01
N MET A 44 12.52 3.93 -5.88
CA MET A 44 11.45 2.93 -6.07
C MET A 44 12.00 1.58 -6.53
N GLU A 45 13.06 1.60 -7.33
CA GLU A 45 13.70 0.41 -7.89
C GLU A 45 14.32 -0.47 -6.79
N ASP A 46 14.71 0.13 -5.65
CA ASP A 46 15.29 -0.59 -4.51
C ASP A 46 14.28 -1.49 -3.77
N PHE A 47 13.00 -1.41 -4.15
CA PHE A 47 11.89 -2.19 -3.62
C PHE A 47 11.11 -2.92 -4.73
N HIS A 48 11.63 -2.93 -5.96
CA HIS A 48 11.02 -3.67 -7.06
C HIS A 48 11.23 -5.18 -6.86
N ILE A 49 10.15 -5.96 -6.96
CA ILE A 49 10.17 -7.42 -6.74
C ILE A 49 10.78 -7.74 -5.35
N LEU A 50 10.35 -7.00 -4.34
CA LEU A 50 10.76 -7.27 -2.96
C LEU A 50 10.21 -8.64 -2.53
N LEU A 51 11.10 -9.60 -2.24
CA LEU A 51 10.76 -10.94 -1.76
C LEU A 51 10.90 -11.08 -0.25
N GLU A 52 11.62 -10.17 0.41
CA GLU A 52 11.81 -10.16 1.86
C GLU A 52 11.62 -8.75 2.43
N PRO A 53 11.16 -8.59 3.69
CA PRO A 53 11.03 -7.28 4.30
C PRO A 53 12.34 -6.50 4.31
N LYS A 54 12.27 -5.19 4.04
CA LYS A 54 13.43 -4.29 4.06
C LYS A 54 13.16 -3.09 4.97
N LEU A 55 14.00 -2.92 5.97
CA LEU A 55 13.97 -1.78 6.88
C LEU A 55 14.83 -0.64 6.32
N VAL A 56 14.28 0.56 6.27
CA VAL A 56 14.97 1.78 5.85
C VAL A 56 14.71 2.88 6.87
N GLY A 57 15.74 3.19 7.68
CA GLY A 57 15.55 4.00 8.89
C GLY A 57 14.52 3.32 9.80
N ASP A 58 13.43 4.05 10.10
CA ASP A 58 12.31 3.56 10.92
C ASP A 58 11.12 3.06 10.09
N VAL A 59 11.28 2.90 8.77
CA VAL A 59 10.21 2.46 7.86
C VAL A 59 10.47 1.04 7.40
N LEU A 60 9.59 0.11 7.79
CA LEU A 60 9.61 -1.28 7.30
C LEU A 60 8.77 -1.40 6.02
N VAL A 61 9.42 -1.74 4.91
CA VAL A 61 8.77 -2.05 3.64
C VAL A 61 8.63 -3.56 3.50
N VAL A 62 7.43 -4.06 3.27
CA VAL A 62 7.12 -5.50 3.19
C VAL A 62 6.60 -5.90 1.81
N PRO A 63 7.00 -7.09 1.30
CA PRO A 63 6.38 -7.71 0.14
C PRO A 63 4.86 -7.83 0.29
N GLY A 64 4.14 -7.52 -0.79
CA GLY A 64 2.67 -7.59 -0.77
C GLY A 64 2.13 -8.97 -0.42
N TYR A 65 2.82 -10.05 -0.82
CA TYR A 65 2.37 -11.42 -0.55
C TYR A 65 2.39 -11.77 0.95
N LEU A 66 3.21 -11.10 1.77
CA LEU A 66 3.24 -11.38 3.22
C LEU A 66 1.94 -10.97 3.92
N TRP A 67 1.21 -9.99 3.38
CA TRP A 67 -0.05 -9.49 3.94
C TRP A 67 -1.25 -9.87 3.08
N ALA A 68 -1.18 -9.62 1.77
CA ALA A 68 -2.33 -9.67 0.88
C ALA A 68 -2.40 -10.96 0.04
N ALA A 69 -1.70 -12.04 0.41
CA ALA A 69 -1.72 -13.31 -0.32
C ALA A 69 -3.13 -13.85 -0.58
N ALA A 70 -4.07 -13.64 0.34
CA ALA A 70 -5.46 -14.10 0.18
C ALA A 70 -6.31 -13.23 -0.76
N ALA A 71 -5.91 -11.96 -0.98
CA ALA A 71 -6.67 -10.98 -1.75
C ALA A 71 -6.11 -10.74 -3.16
N ASN A 72 -4.89 -11.20 -3.44
CA ASN A 72 -4.17 -10.98 -4.68
C ASN A 72 -3.57 -12.29 -5.22
N SER A 73 -3.22 -12.29 -6.51
CA SER A 73 -2.53 -13.41 -7.16
C SER A 73 -1.01 -13.15 -7.23
N TYR A 74 -0.23 -14.08 -6.68
CA TYR A 74 1.24 -14.01 -6.63
C TYR A 74 1.88 -15.26 -7.28
N ARG A 75 1.40 -15.63 -8.47
CA ARG A 75 1.90 -16.80 -9.23
C ARG A 75 3.42 -16.74 -9.43
N GLY A 76 4.13 -17.85 -9.19
CA GLY A 76 5.59 -17.96 -9.31
C GLY A 76 6.37 -17.36 -8.14
N VAL A 77 5.82 -16.38 -7.42
CA VAL A 77 6.45 -15.79 -6.23
C VAL A 77 6.26 -16.71 -5.02
N LEU A 78 5.06 -17.24 -4.81
CA LEU A 78 4.78 -18.13 -3.67
C LEU A 78 5.53 -19.47 -3.73
N ASP A 79 6.03 -19.85 -4.90
CA ASP A 79 6.80 -21.08 -5.07
C ASP A 79 8.25 -20.95 -4.57
N THR A 80 8.73 -19.72 -4.41
CA THR A 80 10.13 -19.40 -4.08
C THR A 80 10.29 -18.50 -2.85
N ALA A 81 9.23 -17.80 -2.45
CA ALA A 81 9.24 -16.89 -1.31
C ALA A 81 8.83 -17.59 0.00
N PRO A 82 9.24 -17.04 1.16
CA PRO A 82 8.74 -17.48 2.46
C PRO A 82 7.21 -17.52 2.53
N PRO A 83 6.61 -18.35 3.41
CA PRO A 83 5.16 -18.36 3.60
C PRO A 83 4.61 -16.99 4.00
N PRO A 84 3.37 -16.64 3.63
CA PRO A 84 2.71 -15.45 4.13
C PRO A 84 2.69 -15.44 5.66
N SER A 85 3.15 -14.35 6.27
CA SER A 85 3.28 -14.25 7.73
C SER A 85 2.00 -13.77 8.42
N LEU A 86 1.04 -13.22 7.68
CA LEU A 86 -0.20 -12.69 8.22
C LEU A 86 -1.42 -13.32 7.56
N SER A 87 -2.33 -13.79 8.41
CA SER A 87 -3.68 -14.19 8.01
C SER A 87 -4.60 -12.99 8.20
N HIS A 88 -5.13 -12.43 7.09
CA HIS A 88 -6.19 -11.44 7.20
C HIS A 88 -7.45 -12.11 7.75
N HIS A 89 -7.75 -11.89 9.03
CA HIS A 89 -9.05 -12.22 9.60
C HIS A 89 -10.08 -11.23 9.06
N TYR A 90 -10.81 -11.63 8.03
CA TYR A 90 -11.89 -10.84 7.45
C TYR A 90 -12.93 -10.49 8.52
N ALA A 91 -13.31 -9.22 8.65
CA ALA A 91 -14.17 -8.68 9.73
C ALA A 91 -15.63 -9.23 9.75
N GLY A 92 -15.95 -10.24 8.94
CA GLY A 92 -17.18 -11.03 9.01
C GLY A 92 -17.00 -12.43 9.60
N SER A 93 -15.77 -12.94 9.75
CA SER A 93 -15.52 -14.31 10.20
C SER A 93 -15.79 -14.56 11.68
N TRP A 94 -15.95 -13.49 12.47
CA TRP A 94 -16.45 -13.59 13.84
C TRP A 94 -17.98 -13.72 13.87
N LYS A 95 -18.73 -13.30 12.85
CA LYS A 95 -20.19 -13.33 12.88
C LYS A 95 -20.69 -14.77 12.66
N ASN A 96 -21.13 -15.41 13.72
CA ASN A 96 -21.99 -16.59 13.65
C ASN A 96 -23.46 -16.14 13.50
N ASP A 97 -24.40 -17.10 13.43
CA ASP A 97 -25.84 -16.85 13.35
C ASP A 97 -26.41 -16.07 14.56
N LYS A 98 -25.58 -15.80 15.57
CA LYS A 98 -25.89 -14.96 16.75
C LYS A 98 -25.18 -13.60 16.74
N GLY A 99 -24.56 -13.23 15.62
CA GLY A 99 -23.95 -11.92 15.41
C GLY A 99 -22.50 -11.77 15.87
N GLY A 100 -21.81 -12.83 16.33
CA GLY A 100 -20.42 -12.74 16.80
C GLY A 100 -19.87 -13.94 17.58
N GLY A 101 -18.56 -14.20 17.49
CA GLY A 101 -17.93 -15.49 17.74
C GLY A 101 -17.88 -15.89 19.22
N THR A 102 -18.08 -17.18 19.50
CA THR A 102 -17.76 -17.80 20.79
C THR A 102 -16.24 -17.80 20.95
N ALA A 103 -15.76 -17.12 21.99
CA ALA A 103 -14.37 -17.21 22.40
C ALA A 103 -14.11 -18.60 22.99
N GLU A 104 -13.36 -19.43 22.27
CA GLU A 104 -12.68 -20.63 22.75
C GLU A 104 -11.44 -20.78 21.86
N GLY A 105 -10.22 -21.05 22.28
CA GLY A 105 -9.60 -21.41 23.56
C GLY A 105 -8.16 -21.78 23.19
#